data_AF-A0A7J2M8I3-F1
#
_entry.id   AF-A0A7J2M8I3-F1
#
_cell.length_a   1.000
_cell.length_b   1.000
_cell.length_c   1.000
_cell.angle_alpha   90.00
_cell.angle_beta   90.00
_cell.angle_gamma   90.00
#
_symmetry.space_group_name_H-M   'P 1'
#
loop_
_entity.id
_entity.type
_entity.pdbx_description
1 polymer ?
#
loop_
_entity_poly.entity_id
_entity_poly.type
_entity_poly.pdbx_seq_one_letter_code
_entity_poly.pdbx_strand_id
1 'polypeptide(L)' 'MAKKCSFCGNDIEPGTGTMYVKKDGTVYYFCSSKCQKNLLKLKRDPKRVRWTKLYRKGE' A
#
# COMPACT_ATOMS: atom_id res chain seq x y z
N MET A 1 -13.63 4.00 11.48
CA MET A 1 -12.14 3.97 11.47
C MET A 1 -11.67 3.44 10.12
N ALA A 2 -11.25 4.32 9.22
CA ALA A 2 -10.69 3.92 7.92
C ALA A 2 -9.27 3.37 8.13
N LYS A 3 -8.94 2.21 7.52
CA LYS A 3 -7.58 1.69 7.49
C LYS A 3 -6.82 2.38 6.37
N LYS A 4 -5.54 2.73 6.56
CA LYS A 4 -4.74 3.33 5.48
C LYS A 4 -4.04 2.25 4.66
N CYS A 5 -4.06 2.41 3.35
CA CYS A 5 -3.32 1.55 2.43
C CYS A 5 -1.82 1.76 2.60
N SER A 6 -1.10 0.67 2.86
CA SER A 6 0.34 0.65 3.08
C SER A 6 1.17 1.04 1.85
N PHE A 7 0.58 1.05 0.64
CA PHE A 7 1.26 1.43 -0.59
C PHE A 7 0.90 2.85 -1.06
N CYS A 8 -0.38 3.11 -1.34
CA CYS A 8 -0.76 4.40 -1.92
C CYS A 8 -1.02 5.50 -0.87
N GLY A 9 -1.20 5.15 0.40
CA GLY A 9 -1.53 6.08 1.48
C GLY A 9 -2.99 6.56 1.49
N ASN A 10 -3.85 6.02 0.62
CA ASN A 10 -5.29 6.31 0.65
C ASN A 10 -5.99 5.57 1.78
N ASP A 11 -7.10 6.13 2.24
CA ASP A 11 -8.02 5.45 3.14
C ASP A 11 -8.73 4.31 2.42
N ILE A 12 -8.87 3.20 3.12
CA ILE A 12 -9.56 1.99 2.68
C ILE A 12 -10.95 2.04 3.29
N GLU A 13 -11.96 1.95 2.43
CA GLU A 13 -13.34 1.85 2.82
C GLU A 13 -13.57 0.56 3.64
N PRO A 14 -14.32 0.62 4.75
CA PRO A 14 -14.66 -0.56 5.54
C PRO A 14 -15.33 -1.64 4.68
N GLY A 15 -14.93 -2.90 4.84
CA GLY A 15 -15.45 -4.00 4.03
C GLY A 15 -14.75 -4.20 2.67
N THR A 16 -13.82 -3.30 2.31
CA THR A 16 -13.08 -3.36 1.04
C THR A 16 -11.57 -3.56 1.27
N GLY A 17 -10.88 -4.07 0.26
CA GLY A 17 -9.43 -4.21 0.25
C GLY A 17 -8.95 -5.57 0.71
N THR A 18 -7.65 -5.67 0.98
CA THR A 18 -7.02 -6.95 1.37
C THR A 18 -5.96 -6.71 2.44
N MET A 19 -5.97 -7.57 3.45
CA MET A 19 -4.93 -7.64 4.46
C MET A 19 -3.93 -8.73 4.07
N TYR A 20 -2.65 -8.37 4.01
CA TYR A 20 -1.56 -9.29 3.73
C TYR A 20 -0.62 -9.34 4.93
N VAL A 21 -0.46 -10.52 5.50
CA VAL A 21 0.41 -10.76 6.65
C VAL A 21 1.66 -11.47 6.16
N LYS A 22 2.83 -10.87 6.40
CA LYS A 22 4.12 -11.49 6.12
C LYS A 22 4.47 -12.54 7.18
N LYS A 23 5.43 -13.40 6.85
CA LYS A 23 6.00 -14.39 7.76
C LYS A 23 6.64 -13.78 9.02
N ASP A 24 7.13 -12.54 8.92
CA ASP A 24 7.70 -11.79 10.05
C ASP A 24 6.64 -11.14 10.97
N GLY A 25 5.35 -11.34 10.68
CA GLY A 25 4.23 -10.71 11.41
C GLY A 25 3.87 -9.31 10.94
N THR A 26 4.60 -8.73 9.96
CA THR A 26 4.27 -7.42 9.41
C THR A 26 2.95 -7.50 8.64
N VAL A 27 2.00 -6.64 9.00
CA VAL A 27 0.71 -6.54 8.33
C VAL A 27 0.71 -5.38 7.34
N TYR A 28 0.34 -5.66 6.10
CA TYR A 28 0.06 -4.66 5.08
C TYR A 28 -1.43 -4.65 4.74
N TYR A 29 -1.95 -3.44 4.57
CA TYR A 29 -3.32 -3.22 4.08
C TYR A 29 -3.25 -2.66 2.67
N PHE A 30 -4.02 -3.22 1.75
CA PHE A 30 -4.10 -2.78 0.38
C PHE A 30 -5.52 -2.36 0.01
N CYS A 31 -5.67 -1.19 -0.61
CA CYS A 31 -6.95 -0.76 -1.16
C CYS A 31 -7.33 -1.49 -2.45
N SER A 32 -6.35 -2.04 -3.18
CA SER A 32 -6.59 -2.70 -4.48
C SER A 32 -5.46 -3.63 -4.88
N SER A 33 -5.75 -4.54 -5.82
CA SER A 33 -4.78 -5.45 -6.43
C SER A 33 -3.61 -4.72 -7.10
N LYS A 34 -3.80 -3.48 -7.55
CA LYS A 34 -2.72 -2.63 -8.10
C LYS A 34 -1.67 -2.30 -7.05
N CYS A 35 -2.09 -1.97 -5.83
CA CYS A 35 -1.21 -1.67 -4.71
C CYS A 35 -0.46 -2.92 -4.25
N GLN A 36 -1.18 -4.05 -4.14
CA GLN A 36 -0.59 -5.33 -3.77
C GLN A 36 0.48 -5.78 -4.78
N LYS A 37 0.18 -5.72 -6.09
CA LYS A 37 1.14 -6.10 -7.14
C LYS A 37 2.39 -5.20 -7.14
N ASN A 38 2.23 -3.89 -6.97
CA ASN A 38 3.38 -2.98 -6.93
C ASN A 38 4.29 -3.25 -5.73
N LEU A 39 3.72 -3.50 -4.54
CA LEU A 39 4.53 -3.74 -3.34
C LEU A 39 5.12 -5.16 -3.31
N LEU A 40 4.30 -6.20 -3.58
CA LEU A 40 4.73 -7.60 -3.39
C LEU A 40 5.43 -8.20 -4.61
N LYS A 41 4.92 -7.94 -5.82
CA LYS A 41 5.48 -8.54 -7.05
C LYS A 41 6.59 -7.69 -7.65
N LEU A 42 6.31 -6.39 -7.82
CA LEU A 42 7.24 -5.46 -8.46
C LEU A 42 8.24 -4.83 -7.49
N LYS A 43 8.06 -5.04 -6.17
CA LYS A 43 8.93 -4.51 -5.10
C LYS A 43 9.22 -3.00 -5.25
N ARG A 44 8.24 -2.23 -5.72
CA ARG A 44 8.39 -0.78 -5.90
C ARG A 44 8.26 -0.09 -4.55
N ASP A 45 9.14 0.88 -4.31
CA ASP A 45 9.01 1.79 -3.17
C ASP A 45 7.90 2.80 -3.47
N PRO A 46 6.83 2.89 -2.65
CA PRO A 46 5.78 3.88 -2.82
C PRO A 46 6.31 5.32 -2.86
N LYS A 47 7.38 5.65 -2.12
CA LYS A 47 7.98 7.00 -2.10
C LYS A 47 8.53 7.43 -3.45
N ARG A 48 8.90 6.48 -4.31
CA ARG A 48 9.43 6.73 -5.66
C ARG A 48 8.34 6.72 -6.74
N VAL A 49 7.10 6.38 -6.39
CA VAL A 49 5.99 6.22 -7.32
C VAL A 49 5.07 7.44 -7.27
N ARG A 50 5.10 8.26 -8.32
CA ARG A 50 4.46 9.58 -8.42
C ARG A 50 2.96 9.63 -8.09
N TRP A 51 2.22 8.56 -8.35
CA TRP A 51 0.77 8.53 -8.14
C TRP A 51 0.35 8.18 -6.72
N THR A 52 1.30 7.78 -5.85
CA THR A 52 0.99 7.52 -4.44
C THR A 52 0.98 8.82 -3.65
N LYS A 53 0.15 8.91 -2.60
CA LYS A 53 0.20 10.05 -1.66
C LYS A 53 1.50 10.11 -0.85
N LEU A 54 2.22 8.98 -0.80
CA LEU A 54 3.50 8.86 -0.11
C LEU A 54 4.68 9.32 -0.95
N TYR A 55 4.44 9.70 -2.21
CA TYR A 55 5.48 10.18 -3.12
C TYR A 55 6.19 11.40 -2.56
N ARG A 56 7.52 11.37 -2.56
CA ARG A 56 8.37 12.50 -2.17
C ARG A 56 9.23 12.90 -3.36
N LYS A 57 9.02 14.14 -3.83
CA LYS A 57 9.80 14.73 -4.93
C LYS A 57 11.02 15.43 -4.31
N GLY A 58 12.17 14.75 -4.22
CA GLY A 58 13.42 15.36 -3.78
C GLY A 58 14.17 14.67 -2.63
N GLU A 59 14.19 13.33 -2.63
CA GLU A 59 15.28 12.53 -2.03
C GLU A 59 15.87 11.66 -3.15
#